data_AF-A0A8C3SA54-F1
#
_entry.id   AF-A0A8C3SA54-F1
#
_cell.length_a   1.000
_cell.length_b   1.000
_cell.length_c   1.000
_cell.angle_alpha   90.00
_cell.angle_beta   90.00
_cell.angle_gamma   90.00
#
_symmetry.space_group_name_H-M   'P 1'
#
loop_
_entity.id
_entity.type
_entity.pdbx_description
1 polymer ?
#
loop_
_entity_poly.entity_id
_entity_poly.type
_entity_poly.pdbx_seq_one_letter_code
_entity_poly.pdbx_strand_id
1 'polypeptide(L)'
;LLLLWTFCEWPELLVSNSQREIWKWWEEEPKYEDSIKWMSLRHNGPAFPPPYERLPDNIKFYYNGEIVTLNSEAEEVASLYAKMLYHELTRDETFCKNFFTDWKDAMSPEVKDVIAALDQCDFREMAAYYKRKKTNEKVQQEFGYFFLDGHKQRIGNSPSRGKLKKKILPEDVTINCSEKEIPEPLPGCSWGQVQHNSAVIWLASWKESPPGKLKYMMPHANSKLMGERDWKKYEVARRLKHHRDHIQEQYRKDWDSEDKSLQQRGVVLYLIDKFALRVGNKTKEGMMANTFGCCSLRVKHVTLHEDHKGETKKLEFNFMGKSSILDKKMVPVEEKVFRNLQLFKEEKGERGEADLFDHVNPQVLNTYLKGLTKGLTTKVFRTHIASITMEQELKNLTHHIKDKVSSFNEANRKVAELCNHQRTKPALHWFELQVTIEASRDELSLSKKKLEQAMQGSSTEELKNDVKRKDDELRELGVNSSMEENKQLNLNSSKLYYIDPRIIVAWCIKWGVPVEKIYTKAQRDKFAWAIHMNDENFEF
;
A
#
# COMPACT_ATOMS: atom_id res chain seq x y z
N LEU A 1 -24.35 6.41 -20.25
CA LEU A 1 -23.59 6.73 -19.02
C LEU A 1 -22.71 5.51 -18.74
N LEU A 2 -21.39 5.44 -19.03
CA LEU A 2 -20.34 5.08 -18.03
C LEU A 2 -18.91 4.76 -18.56
N LEU A 3 -17.94 5.00 -17.65
CA LEU A 3 -16.55 4.51 -17.51
C LEU A 3 -15.41 4.86 -18.51
N LEU A 4 -14.48 5.70 -18.04
CA LEU A 4 -13.05 5.49 -18.33
C LEU A 4 -12.61 4.13 -17.75
N TRP A 5 -11.84 3.37 -18.52
CA TRP A 5 -11.20 2.12 -18.13
C TRP A 5 -10.24 2.32 -16.94
N THR A 6 -10.76 2.39 -15.70
CA THR A 6 -9.92 2.30 -14.50
C THR A 6 -9.67 0.86 -14.05
N PHE A 7 -10.14 -0.17 -14.76
CA PHE A 7 -9.95 -1.57 -14.31
C PHE A 7 -9.48 -2.58 -15.35
N CYS A 8 -9.16 -2.19 -16.56
CA CYS A 8 -8.44 -3.12 -17.41
C CYS A 8 -6.95 -2.90 -17.18
N GLU A 9 -6.35 -3.78 -16.38
CA GLU A 9 -4.97 -4.16 -16.63
C GLU A 9 -4.85 -4.40 -18.14
N TRP A 10 -4.03 -3.59 -18.81
CA TRP A 10 -3.68 -3.92 -20.18
C TRP A 10 -2.99 -5.28 -20.12
N PRO A 11 -3.54 -6.35 -20.73
CA PRO A 11 -2.82 -7.62 -20.77
C PRO A 11 -1.42 -7.34 -21.32
N GLU A 12 -0.41 -7.99 -20.75
CA GLU A 12 0.91 -7.97 -21.37
C GLU A 12 0.74 -8.53 -22.77
N LEU A 13 0.81 -7.65 -23.79
CA LEU A 13 1.04 -8.11 -25.15
C LEU A 13 2.31 -8.95 -25.09
N LEU A 14 2.15 -10.24 -25.38
CA LEU A 14 3.25 -11.17 -25.65
C LEU A 14 3.93 -10.71 -26.94
N VAL A 15 4.64 -9.58 -26.86
CA VAL A 15 5.58 -9.20 -27.90
C VAL A 15 6.67 -10.28 -27.86
N SER A 16 6.88 -10.94 -29.00
CA SER A 16 7.89 -11.97 -29.18
C SER A 16 9.25 -11.51 -28.64
N ASN A 17 10.02 -12.46 -28.11
CA ASN A 17 11.35 -12.31 -27.49
C ASN A 17 12.45 -11.72 -28.39
N SER A 18 12.13 -10.97 -29.45
CA SER A 18 13.12 -10.13 -30.13
C SER A 18 13.63 -9.07 -29.15
N GLN A 19 14.96 -8.95 -29.06
CA GLN A 19 15.70 -8.07 -28.14
C GLN A 19 15.04 -6.70 -28.06
N ARG A 20 14.23 -6.45 -27.01
CA ARG A 20 13.80 -5.10 -26.68
C ARG A 20 15.06 -4.34 -26.32
N GLU A 21 15.40 -3.33 -27.11
CA GLU A 21 16.44 -2.37 -26.76
C GLU A 21 16.06 -1.73 -25.42
N ILE A 22 16.78 -2.10 -24.36
CA ILE A 22 16.55 -1.56 -23.02
C ILE A 22 17.18 -0.17 -23.01
N TRP A 23 16.35 0.85 -22.90
CA TRP A 23 16.85 2.20 -22.68
C TRP A 23 17.46 2.30 -21.28
N LYS A 24 18.79 2.35 -21.24
CA LYS A 24 19.58 2.48 -20.00
C LYS A 24 19.68 3.93 -19.54
N TRP A 25 18.53 4.53 -19.23
CA TRP A 25 18.46 5.93 -18.79
C TRP A 25 19.33 6.25 -17.57
N TRP A 26 19.72 5.25 -16.77
CA TRP A 26 20.60 5.39 -15.61
C TRP A 26 22.08 5.57 -15.97
N GLU A 27 22.48 5.30 -17.22
CA GLU A 27 23.83 5.59 -17.75
C GLU A 27 23.92 6.97 -18.41
N GLU A 28 22.79 7.69 -18.53
CA GLU A 28 22.78 9.04 -19.11
C GLU A 28 23.24 10.09 -18.09
N GLU A 29 24.04 11.05 -18.56
CA GLU A 29 24.33 12.23 -17.74
C GLU A 29 23.06 13.06 -17.49
N PRO A 30 22.89 13.62 -16.28
CA PRO A 30 21.79 14.53 -16.01
C PRO A 30 21.87 15.75 -16.93
N LYS A 31 21.02 15.78 -17.95
CA LYS A 31 21.06 16.84 -18.97
C LYS A 31 20.58 18.20 -18.45
N TYR A 32 19.83 18.24 -17.34
CA TYR A 32 19.13 19.44 -16.88
C TYR A 32 18.99 19.52 -15.35
N GLU A 33 18.57 20.70 -14.88
CA GLU A 33 18.18 20.92 -13.48
C GLU A 33 17.09 19.95 -13.02
N ASP A 34 17.10 19.62 -11.73
CA ASP A 34 16.08 18.79 -11.07
C ASP A 34 14.63 19.28 -11.29
N SER A 35 14.44 20.56 -11.64
CA SER A 35 13.15 21.21 -11.88
C SER A 35 12.49 20.76 -13.18
N ILE A 36 13.26 20.41 -14.21
CA ILE A 36 12.78 19.99 -15.54
C ILE A 36 12.75 18.47 -15.61
N LYS A 37 11.61 17.89 -15.99
CA LYS A 37 11.40 16.44 -16.07
C LYS A 37 11.51 15.89 -17.48
N TRP A 38 11.28 16.71 -18.50
CA TRP A 38 11.28 16.31 -19.89
C TRP A 38 11.47 17.51 -20.82
N MET A 39 12.02 17.25 -22.01
CA MET A 39 12.19 18.25 -23.07
C MET A 39 11.13 18.08 -24.16
N SER A 40 10.88 16.83 -24.56
CA SER A 40 9.78 16.49 -25.45
C SER A 40 8.88 15.44 -24.80
N LEU A 41 7.58 15.70 -24.83
CA LEU A 41 6.56 14.79 -24.33
C LEU A 41 5.41 14.69 -25.34
N ARG A 42 5.24 13.50 -25.92
CA ARG A 42 4.20 13.21 -26.91
C ARG A 42 3.40 11.97 -26.51
N HIS A 43 2.09 12.03 -26.60
CA HIS A 43 1.19 10.91 -26.32
C HIS A 43 -0.15 11.12 -27.04
N ASN A 44 -0.95 10.05 -27.17
CA ASN A 44 -2.26 10.11 -27.84
C ASN A 44 -3.42 10.51 -26.92
N GLY A 45 -3.13 10.95 -25.69
CA GLY A 45 -4.16 11.30 -24.70
C GLY A 45 -4.77 10.07 -24.03
N PRO A 46 -5.80 10.24 -23.18
CA PRO A 46 -6.50 9.11 -22.60
C PRO A 46 -7.39 8.41 -23.64
N ALA A 47 -7.40 7.07 -23.61
CA ALA A 47 -8.38 6.30 -24.37
C ALA A 47 -9.76 6.44 -23.73
N PHE A 48 -10.72 6.99 -24.47
CA PHE A 48 -12.13 7.02 -24.06
C PHE A 48 -12.81 5.70 -24.42
N PRO A 49 -13.75 5.22 -23.59
CA PRO A 49 -14.59 4.10 -23.97
C PRO A 49 -15.38 4.45 -25.24
N PRO A 50 -15.64 3.49 -26.14
CA PRO A 50 -16.63 3.70 -27.18
C PRO A 50 -18.01 3.99 -26.55
N PRO A 51 -18.94 4.61 -27.29
CA PRO A 51 -20.34 4.67 -26.89
C PRO A 51 -20.87 3.28 -26.53
N TYR A 52 -21.78 3.21 -25.55
CA TYR A 52 -22.36 1.95 -25.15
C TYR A 52 -23.18 1.33 -26.28
N GLU A 53 -22.91 0.06 -26.55
CA GLU A 53 -23.69 -0.77 -27.46
C GLU A 53 -24.51 -1.75 -26.64
N ARG A 54 -25.82 -1.79 -26.90
CA ARG A 54 -26.76 -2.72 -26.25
C ARG A 54 -26.31 -4.17 -26.45
N LEU A 55 -26.62 -5.02 -25.48
CA LEU A 55 -26.38 -6.45 -25.61
C LEU A 55 -27.19 -7.03 -26.78
N PRO A 56 -26.66 -8.03 -27.50
CA PRO A 56 -27.43 -8.76 -28.50
C PRO A 56 -28.70 -9.36 -27.89
N ASP A 57 -29.78 -9.43 -28.67
CA ASP A 57 -31.09 -9.89 -28.18
C ASP A 57 -31.07 -11.30 -27.58
N ASN A 58 -30.10 -12.14 -27.94
CA ASN A 58 -29.95 -13.49 -27.43
C ASN A 58 -29.22 -13.57 -26.06
N ILE A 59 -28.76 -12.45 -25.50
CA ILE A 59 -28.15 -12.38 -24.18
C ILE A 59 -29.18 -11.77 -23.22
N LYS A 60 -29.58 -12.52 -22.19
CA LYS A 60 -30.65 -12.10 -21.29
C LYS A 60 -30.11 -11.73 -19.90
N PHE A 61 -30.89 -10.88 -19.23
CA PHE A 61 -30.76 -10.59 -17.82
C PHE A 61 -31.97 -11.18 -17.10
N TYR A 62 -31.75 -11.82 -15.95
CA TYR A 62 -32.83 -12.45 -15.19
C TYR A 62 -32.96 -11.84 -13.80
N TYR A 63 -34.20 -11.76 -13.33
CA TYR A 63 -34.55 -11.42 -11.96
C TYR A 63 -35.54 -12.47 -11.44
N ASN A 64 -35.23 -13.13 -10.31
CA ASN A 64 -36.00 -14.27 -9.80
C ASN A 64 -36.27 -15.38 -10.84
N GLY A 65 -35.32 -15.59 -11.77
CA GLY A 65 -35.44 -16.59 -12.83
C GLY A 65 -36.28 -16.15 -14.03
N GLU A 66 -36.93 -14.98 -14.00
CA GLU A 66 -37.68 -14.42 -15.12
C GLU A 66 -36.84 -13.43 -15.93
N ILE A 67 -37.09 -13.36 -17.24
CA ILE A 67 -36.36 -12.45 -18.14
C ILE A 67 -36.86 -11.02 -17.91
N VAL A 68 -35.94 -10.10 -17.63
CA VAL A 68 -36.22 -8.67 -17.49
C VAL A 68 -35.45 -7.88 -18.54
N THR A 69 -36.16 -7.05 -19.31
CA THR A 69 -35.54 -6.15 -20.29
C THR A 69 -35.16 -4.84 -19.62
N LEU A 70 -33.86 -4.60 -19.46
CA LEU A 70 -33.33 -3.35 -18.88
C LEU A 70 -33.41 -2.21 -19.91
N ASN A 71 -33.65 -0.97 -19.47
CA ASN A 71 -33.44 0.22 -20.29
C ASN A 71 -31.94 0.41 -20.58
N SER A 72 -31.58 1.20 -21.60
CA SER A 72 -30.19 1.30 -22.09
C SER A 72 -29.19 1.68 -21.01
N GLU A 73 -29.53 2.64 -20.15
CA GLU A 73 -28.64 3.11 -19.09
C GLU A 73 -28.46 2.07 -17.98
N ALA A 74 -29.55 1.41 -17.56
CA ALA A 74 -29.47 0.32 -16.59
C ALA A 74 -28.69 -0.88 -17.12
N GLU A 75 -28.81 -1.22 -18.40
CA GLU A 75 -28.06 -2.30 -19.02
C GLU A 75 -26.56 -1.98 -19.09
N GLU A 76 -26.20 -0.74 -19.42
CA GLU A 76 -24.82 -0.26 -19.40
C GLU A 76 -24.20 -0.41 -18.01
N VAL A 77 -24.90 0.00 -16.95
CA VAL A 77 -24.45 -0.15 -15.56
C VAL A 77 -24.35 -1.64 -15.16
N ALA A 78 -25.37 -2.44 -15.48
CA ALA A 78 -25.40 -3.88 -15.20
C ALA A 78 -24.23 -4.61 -15.87
N SER A 79 -23.84 -4.18 -17.08
CA SER A 79 -22.68 -4.73 -17.79
C SER A 79 -21.36 -4.60 -17.01
N LEU A 80 -21.23 -3.55 -16.19
CA LEU A 80 -20.04 -3.32 -15.37
C LEU A 80 -19.95 -4.34 -14.24
N TYR A 81 -21.08 -4.59 -13.58
CA TYR A 81 -21.18 -5.61 -12.54
C TYR A 81 -20.97 -7.01 -13.11
N ALA A 82 -21.56 -7.30 -14.28
CA ALA A 82 -21.39 -8.57 -14.97
C ALA A 82 -19.93 -8.87 -15.32
N LYS A 83 -19.15 -7.88 -15.78
CA LYS A 83 -17.70 -8.01 -16.03
C LYS A 83 -16.90 -8.34 -14.76
N MET A 84 -17.43 -7.99 -13.59
CA MET A 84 -16.83 -8.22 -12.28
C MET A 84 -17.46 -9.39 -11.52
N LEU A 85 -18.40 -10.13 -12.09
CA LEU A 85 -19.27 -11.06 -11.37
C LEU A 85 -18.50 -12.03 -10.46
N TYR A 86 -17.35 -12.52 -10.92
CA TYR A 86 -16.51 -13.49 -10.21
C TYR A 86 -15.33 -12.86 -9.45
N HIS A 87 -15.23 -11.53 -9.41
CA HIS A 87 -14.18 -10.81 -8.69
C HIS A 87 -14.50 -10.76 -7.20
N GLU A 88 -13.50 -10.79 -6.32
CA GLU A 88 -13.70 -10.79 -4.86
C GLU A 88 -14.53 -9.60 -4.34
N LEU A 89 -14.54 -8.49 -5.09
CA LEU A 89 -15.32 -7.29 -4.76
C LEU A 89 -16.83 -7.52 -4.79
N THR A 90 -17.34 -8.44 -5.62
CA THR A 90 -18.79 -8.76 -5.64
C THR A 90 -19.22 -9.61 -4.45
N ARG A 91 -18.28 -9.97 -3.57
CA ARG A 91 -18.55 -10.61 -2.26
C ARG A 91 -18.54 -9.60 -1.11
N ASP A 92 -18.18 -8.34 -1.37
CA ASP A 92 -18.13 -7.27 -0.36
C ASP A 92 -19.51 -6.59 -0.27
N GLU A 93 -20.14 -6.68 0.90
CA GLU A 93 -21.49 -6.15 1.11
C GLU A 93 -21.59 -4.64 0.85
N THR A 94 -20.54 -3.89 1.20
CA THR A 94 -20.50 -2.43 0.99
C THR A 94 -20.41 -2.10 -0.50
N PHE A 95 -19.63 -2.86 -1.25
CA PHE A 95 -19.56 -2.77 -2.71
C PHE A 95 -20.93 -3.06 -3.33
N CYS A 96 -21.54 -4.19 -2.97
CA CYS A 96 -22.83 -4.63 -3.50
C CYS A 96 -23.94 -3.61 -3.20
N LYS A 97 -23.99 -3.09 -1.97
CA LYS A 97 -24.94 -2.05 -1.57
C LYS A 97 -24.75 -0.76 -2.37
N ASN A 98 -23.51 -0.25 -2.46
CA ASN A 98 -23.22 0.97 -3.21
C ASN A 98 -23.57 0.81 -4.70
N PHE A 99 -23.19 -0.32 -5.30
CA PHE A 99 -23.54 -0.64 -6.68
C PHE A 99 -25.05 -0.65 -6.88
N PHE A 100 -25.79 -1.35 -6.03
CA PHE A 100 -27.24 -1.48 -6.19
C PHE A 100 -27.96 -0.14 -6.06
N THR A 101 -27.53 0.71 -5.11
CA THR A 101 -28.03 2.08 -4.99
C THR A 101 -27.79 2.89 -6.27
N ASP A 102 -26.55 2.92 -6.77
CA ASP A 102 -26.21 3.67 -7.98
C ASP A 102 -26.89 3.09 -9.24
N TRP A 103 -27.08 1.77 -9.30
CA TRP A 103 -27.72 1.09 -10.42
C TRP A 103 -29.22 1.38 -10.49
N LYS A 104 -29.90 1.42 -9.33
CA LYS A 104 -31.29 1.86 -9.25
C LYS A 104 -31.44 3.23 -9.90
N ASP A 105 -30.54 4.18 -9.70
CA ASP A 105 -30.66 5.52 -10.30
C ASP A 105 -30.70 5.52 -11.83
N ALA A 106 -30.08 4.53 -12.49
CA ALA A 106 -30.08 4.38 -13.94
C ALA A 106 -31.27 3.58 -14.52
N MET A 107 -32.10 3.00 -13.65
CA MET A 107 -33.30 2.26 -14.06
C MET A 107 -34.46 3.20 -14.36
N SER A 108 -35.25 2.86 -15.40
CA SER A 108 -36.56 3.47 -15.61
C SER A 108 -37.53 3.10 -14.48
N PRO A 109 -38.62 3.85 -14.25
CA PRO A 109 -39.60 3.52 -13.20
C PRO A 109 -40.10 2.07 -13.27
N GLU A 110 -40.38 1.57 -14.49
CA GLU A 110 -40.89 0.23 -14.71
C GLU A 110 -39.88 -0.85 -14.30
N VAL A 111 -38.59 -0.63 -14.59
CA VAL A 111 -37.51 -1.55 -14.19
C VAL A 111 -37.25 -1.46 -12.68
N LYS A 112 -37.36 -0.26 -12.09
CA LYS A 112 -37.22 -0.06 -10.64
C LYS A 112 -38.27 -0.81 -9.84
N ASP A 113 -39.50 -0.90 -10.34
CA ASP A 113 -40.60 -1.57 -9.66
C ASP A 113 -40.43 -3.10 -9.65
N VAL A 114 -39.78 -3.66 -10.68
CA VAL A 114 -39.49 -5.10 -10.76
C VAL A 114 -38.27 -5.49 -9.90
N ILE A 115 -37.16 -4.77 -10.03
CA ILE A 115 -35.88 -5.17 -9.41
C ILE A 115 -35.79 -4.62 -7.99
N ALA A 116 -36.13 -5.43 -6.98
CA ALA A 116 -36.12 -5.04 -5.57
C ALA A 116 -34.81 -5.35 -4.84
N ALA A 117 -34.13 -6.45 -5.19
CA ALA A 117 -32.91 -6.88 -4.50
C ALA A 117 -31.82 -7.40 -5.45
N LEU A 118 -30.56 -7.11 -5.13
CA LEU A 118 -29.42 -7.48 -5.99
C LEU A 118 -29.15 -8.99 -6.00
N ASP A 119 -29.39 -9.69 -4.89
CA ASP A 119 -29.18 -11.13 -4.73
C ASP A 119 -30.12 -11.99 -5.59
N GLN A 120 -31.25 -11.40 -6.01
CA GLN A 120 -32.22 -12.00 -6.94
C GLN A 120 -31.86 -11.78 -8.42
N CYS A 121 -30.82 -10.98 -8.70
CA CYS A 121 -30.38 -10.66 -10.06
C CYS A 121 -29.37 -11.70 -10.59
N ASP A 122 -29.54 -12.13 -11.83
CA ASP A 122 -28.62 -13.04 -12.51
C ASP A 122 -27.91 -12.35 -13.68
N PHE A 123 -26.60 -12.19 -13.53
CA PHE A 123 -25.71 -11.57 -14.51
C PHE A 123 -24.87 -12.59 -15.30
N ARG A 124 -25.10 -13.90 -15.12
CA ARG A 124 -24.19 -14.96 -15.64
C ARG A 124 -24.09 -14.96 -17.17
N GLU A 125 -25.19 -14.78 -17.90
CA GLU A 125 -25.15 -14.70 -19.37
C GLU A 125 -24.39 -13.47 -19.87
N MET A 126 -24.66 -12.31 -19.27
CA MET A 126 -23.92 -11.07 -19.55
C MET A 126 -22.42 -11.26 -19.28
N ALA A 127 -22.06 -11.88 -18.15
CA ALA A 127 -20.68 -12.16 -17.78
C ALA A 127 -19.98 -13.09 -18.78
N ALA A 128 -20.68 -14.15 -19.22
CA ALA A 128 -20.17 -15.07 -20.23
C ALA A 128 -19.94 -14.39 -21.59
N TYR A 129 -20.84 -13.50 -22.00
CA TYR A 129 -20.68 -12.67 -23.21
C TYR A 129 -19.41 -11.81 -23.13
N TYR A 130 -19.23 -11.06 -22.04
CA TYR A 130 -18.08 -10.17 -21.89
C TYR A 130 -16.74 -10.90 -21.72
N LYS A 131 -16.74 -12.12 -21.16
CA LYS A 131 -15.53 -12.95 -21.06
C LYS A 131 -14.99 -13.38 -22.43
N ARG A 132 -15.84 -13.49 -23.45
CA ARG A 132 -15.46 -13.87 -24.82
C ARG A 132 -14.93 -12.70 -25.64
N LYS A 133 -15.19 -11.45 -25.25
CA LYS A 133 -14.73 -10.25 -25.96
C LYS A 133 -13.26 -9.97 -25.59
N LYS A 134 -12.33 -10.21 -26.52
CA LYS A 134 -10.90 -9.93 -26.31
C LYS A 134 -10.66 -8.43 -26.08
N THR A 135 -9.73 -8.10 -25.20
CA THR A 135 -9.20 -6.74 -25.05
C THR A 135 -8.65 -6.25 -26.39
N ASN A 136 -9.00 -5.02 -26.78
CA ASN A 136 -8.61 -4.48 -28.08
C ASN A 136 -7.11 -4.13 -28.08
N GLU A 137 -6.27 -5.05 -28.54
CA GLU A 137 -4.81 -4.90 -28.63
C GLU A 137 -4.40 -3.62 -29.40
N LYS A 138 -5.22 -3.18 -30.36
CA LYS A 138 -5.00 -1.92 -31.10
C LYS A 138 -5.03 -0.70 -30.19
N VAL A 139 -5.99 -0.64 -29.26
CA VAL A 139 -6.10 0.48 -28.30
C VAL A 139 -4.87 0.54 -27.40
N GLN A 140 -4.34 -0.61 -27.00
CA GLN A 140 -3.12 -0.66 -26.20
C GLN A 140 -1.89 -0.20 -26.98
N GLN A 141 -1.78 -0.56 -28.26
CA GLN A 141 -0.68 -0.12 -29.12
C GLN A 141 -0.73 1.40 -29.36
N GLU A 142 -1.92 1.95 -29.50
CA GLU A 142 -2.16 3.36 -29.81
C GLU A 142 -2.11 4.26 -28.56
N PHE A 143 -2.79 3.89 -27.48
CA PHE A 143 -2.93 4.74 -26.28
C PHE A 143 -2.14 4.23 -25.07
N GLY A 144 -1.53 3.05 -25.14
CA GLY A 144 -0.77 2.47 -24.02
C GLY A 144 0.66 2.98 -23.88
N TYR A 145 1.11 3.87 -24.78
CA TYR A 145 2.48 4.37 -24.85
C TYR A 145 2.54 5.89 -25.02
N PHE A 146 3.66 6.46 -24.61
CA PHE A 146 4.05 7.84 -24.85
C PHE A 146 5.52 7.90 -25.29
N PHE A 147 5.95 9.02 -25.85
CA PHE A 147 7.34 9.29 -26.19
C PHE A 147 7.87 10.37 -25.25
N LEU A 148 8.99 10.06 -24.60
CA LEU A 148 9.74 10.98 -23.73
C LEU A 148 11.11 11.19 -24.34
N ASP A 149 11.43 12.43 -24.71
CA ASP A 149 12.74 12.76 -25.29
C ASP A 149 13.13 11.82 -26.45
N GLY A 150 12.15 11.44 -27.28
CA GLY A 150 12.31 10.50 -28.39
C GLY A 150 12.14 9.00 -28.04
N HIS A 151 12.15 8.62 -26.76
CA HIS A 151 12.07 7.22 -26.33
C HIS A 151 10.63 6.78 -26.03
N LYS A 152 10.20 5.67 -26.62
CA LYS A 152 8.88 5.07 -26.40
C LYS A 152 8.80 4.42 -25.01
N GLN A 153 7.79 4.77 -24.23
CA GLN A 153 7.57 4.28 -22.87
C GLN A 153 6.10 3.96 -22.60
N ARG A 154 5.84 3.07 -21.63
CA ARG A 154 4.49 2.63 -21.29
C ARG A 154 3.78 3.61 -20.37
N ILE A 155 2.47 3.76 -20.55
CA ILE A 155 1.59 4.46 -19.60
C ILE A 155 1.13 3.47 -18.51
N GLY A 156 1.04 3.94 -17.27
CA GLY A 156 0.61 3.16 -16.11
C GLY A 156 -0.90 3.26 -15.86
N ASN A 157 -1.47 2.20 -15.29
CA ASN A 157 -2.89 2.16 -14.92
C ASN A 157 -3.08 2.39 -13.42
N SER A 158 -4.15 3.08 -13.02
CA SER A 158 -4.54 3.22 -11.61
C SER A 158 -5.96 2.69 -11.37
N PRO A 159 -6.13 1.60 -10.62
CA PRO A 159 -7.45 1.13 -10.22
C PRO A 159 -8.08 1.97 -9.10
N SER A 160 -9.41 1.89 -8.97
CA SER A 160 -10.22 2.65 -8.01
C SER A 160 -11.53 1.93 -7.69
N ARG A 161 -11.85 1.75 -6.41
CA ARG A 161 -12.86 0.78 -5.94
C ARG A 161 -14.29 1.34 -5.89
N GLY A 162 -15.23 0.60 -6.47
CA GLY A 162 -16.56 0.32 -5.89
C GLY A 162 -17.74 1.26 -6.09
N LYS A 163 -17.56 2.54 -6.40
CA LYS A 163 -18.68 3.42 -6.76
C LYS A 163 -18.78 3.63 -8.26
N LEU A 164 -20.01 3.82 -8.74
CA LEU A 164 -20.25 4.20 -10.11
C LEU A 164 -19.62 5.59 -10.36
N LYS A 165 -18.74 5.68 -11.36
CA LYS A 165 -18.07 6.96 -11.68
C LYS A 165 -18.76 7.64 -12.84
N LYS A 166 -18.95 8.96 -12.75
CA LYS A 166 -19.41 9.76 -13.88
C LYS A 166 -18.45 9.55 -15.07
N LYS A 167 -19.02 9.48 -16.27
CA LYS A 167 -18.26 9.46 -17.52
C LYS A 167 -17.42 10.73 -17.59
N ILE A 168 -16.12 10.57 -17.79
CA ILE A 168 -15.20 11.67 -18.07
C ILE A 168 -15.25 11.92 -19.57
N LEU A 169 -15.48 13.16 -19.96
CA LEU A 169 -15.48 13.62 -21.34
C LEU A 169 -14.14 14.30 -21.68
N PRO A 170 -13.78 14.47 -22.96
CA PRO A 170 -12.61 15.25 -23.35
C PRO A 170 -12.55 16.63 -22.68
N GLU A 171 -13.70 17.27 -22.51
CA GLU A 171 -13.86 18.59 -21.89
C GLU A 171 -13.53 18.59 -20.39
N ASP A 172 -13.50 17.42 -19.74
CA ASP A 172 -13.12 17.27 -18.32
C ASP A 172 -11.61 17.04 -18.15
N VAL A 173 -10.87 16.85 -19.24
CA VAL A 173 -9.45 16.44 -19.23
C VAL A 173 -8.51 17.63 -19.44
N THR A 174 -7.51 17.71 -18.58
CA THR A 174 -6.32 18.54 -18.78
C THR A 174 -5.21 17.68 -19.38
N ILE A 175 -4.71 18.04 -20.57
CA ILE A 175 -3.59 17.41 -21.25
C ILE A 175 -2.26 18.12 -20.90
N ASN A 176 -1.19 17.36 -20.70
CA ASN A 176 0.16 17.88 -20.51
C ASN A 176 1.15 17.24 -21.51
N CYS A 177 1.63 18.02 -22.46
CA CYS A 177 2.48 17.58 -23.57
C CYS A 177 3.40 18.71 -24.04
N SER A 178 4.28 18.47 -25.02
CA SER A 178 5.00 19.54 -25.70
C SER A 178 4.07 20.38 -26.59
N GLU A 179 4.41 21.66 -26.80
CA GLU A 179 3.57 22.62 -27.54
C GLU A 179 3.13 22.14 -28.94
N LYS A 180 4.00 21.39 -29.63
CA LYS A 180 3.75 20.89 -30.99
C LYS A 180 3.21 19.47 -31.03
N GLU A 181 2.95 18.86 -29.88
CA GLU A 181 2.61 17.44 -29.72
C GLU A 181 1.25 17.25 -29.03
N ILE A 182 0.34 18.20 -29.25
CA ILE A 182 -1.00 18.19 -28.66
C ILE A 182 -1.82 17.06 -29.32
N PRO A 183 -2.30 16.06 -28.56
CA PRO A 183 -3.16 15.02 -29.11
C PRO A 183 -4.50 15.59 -29.55
N GLU A 184 -5.06 15.03 -30.62
CA GLU A 184 -6.41 15.38 -31.04
C GLU A 184 -7.46 14.79 -30.07
N PRO A 185 -8.47 15.57 -29.65
CA PRO A 185 -9.61 15.04 -28.90
C PRO A 185 -10.51 14.19 -29.82
N LEU A 186 -11.53 13.57 -29.25
CA LEU A 186 -12.57 12.89 -30.04
C LEU A 186 -13.19 13.87 -31.06
N PRO A 187 -13.60 13.40 -32.27
CA PRO A 187 -14.21 14.27 -33.27
C PRO A 187 -15.40 15.07 -32.72
N GLY A 188 -15.38 16.38 -32.90
CA GLY A 188 -16.41 17.30 -32.39
C GLY A 188 -16.27 17.70 -30.92
N CYS A 189 -15.26 17.20 -30.22
CA CYS A 189 -14.96 17.55 -28.83
C CYS A 189 -13.76 18.49 -28.72
N SER A 190 -13.56 19.04 -27.52
CA SER A 190 -12.36 19.82 -27.18
C SER A 190 -11.80 19.37 -25.83
N TRP A 191 -10.48 19.52 -25.63
CA TRP A 191 -9.89 19.32 -24.31
C TRP A 191 -10.32 20.43 -23.37
N GLY A 192 -10.62 20.09 -22.11
CA GLY A 192 -10.92 21.09 -21.09
C GLY A 192 -9.77 22.07 -20.86
N GLN A 193 -8.53 21.57 -20.91
CA GLN A 193 -7.32 22.39 -20.87
C GLN A 193 -6.15 21.66 -21.53
N VAL A 194 -5.25 22.41 -22.16
CA VAL A 194 -3.93 21.93 -22.59
C VAL A 194 -2.87 22.77 -21.89
N GLN A 195 -1.81 22.12 -21.40
CA GLN A 195 -0.66 22.79 -20.81
C GLN A 195 0.66 22.11 -21.19
N HIS A 196 1.76 22.83 -20.99
CA HIS A 196 3.11 22.42 -21.38
C HIS A 196 4.07 22.54 -20.20
N ASN A 197 3.75 21.87 -19.10
CA ASN A 197 4.49 21.98 -17.84
C ASN A 197 5.55 20.87 -17.73
N SER A 198 6.79 21.21 -18.06
CA SER A 198 7.94 20.29 -17.95
C SER A 198 8.35 19.96 -16.51
N ALA A 199 7.82 20.65 -15.50
CA ALA A 199 8.14 20.38 -14.09
C ALA A 199 7.36 19.21 -13.49
N VAL A 200 6.35 18.69 -14.19
CA VAL A 200 5.51 17.58 -13.73
C VAL A 200 5.63 16.35 -14.64
N ILE A 201 5.34 15.17 -14.09
CA ILE A 201 5.51 13.88 -14.79
C ILE A 201 4.19 13.26 -15.28
N TRP A 202 3.04 13.85 -14.95
CA TRP A 202 1.75 13.34 -15.41
C TRP A 202 1.48 13.79 -16.85
N LEU A 203 0.77 12.93 -17.58
CA LEU A 203 0.47 13.08 -19.01
C LEU A 203 -0.91 13.73 -19.23
N ALA A 204 -1.88 13.34 -18.43
CA ALA A 204 -3.20 13.94 -18.40
C ALA A 204 -3.77 13.92 -16.98
N SER A 205 -4.76 14.77 -16.70
CA SER A 205 -5.46 14.77 -15.42
C SER A 205 -6.95 15.12 -15.58
N TRP A 206 -7.77 14.69 -14.63
CA TRP A 206 -9.21 15.01 -14.60
C TRP A 206 -9.73 14.94 -13.16
N LYS A 207 -10.80 15.69 -12.86
CA LYS A 207 -11.47 15.63 -11.57
C LYS A 207 -12.52 14.52 -11.58
N GLU A 208 -12.51 13.66 -10.58
CA GLU A 208 -13.65 12.75 -10.35
C GLU A 208 -14.87 13.52 -9.83
N SER A 209 -16.08 12.95 -9.95
CA SER A 209 -17.34 13.57 -9.50
C SER A 209 -17.23 14.17 -8.09
N PRO A 210 -17.73 15.40 -7.84
CA PRO A 210 -17.66 16.07 -6.54
C PRO A 210 -18.13 15.20 -5.36
N PRO A 211 -17.45 15.24 -4.19
CA PRO A 211 -16.21 15.95 -3.89
C PRO A 211 -14.97 15.16 -4.33
N GLY A 212 -14.84 14.92 -5.63
CA GLY A 212 -13.85 14.01 -6.20
C GLY A 212 -12.43 14.57 -6.20
N LYS A 213 -11.48 13.64 -6.15
CA LYS A 213 -10.05 13.93 -6.17
C LYS A 213 -9.59 14.09 -7.62
N LEU A 214 -8.55 14.92 -7.81
CA LEU A 214 -7.84 14.98 -9.08
C LEU A 214 -7.13 13.64 -9.33
N LYS A 215 -7.34 13.08 -10.52
CA LYS A 215 -6.71 11.86 -11.03
C LYS A 215 -5.71 12.20 -12.12
N TYR A 216 -4.73 11.32 -12.30
CA TYR A 216 -3.65 11.52 -13.25
C TYR A 216 -3.41 10.26 -14.08
N MET A 217 -3.22 10.45 -15.37
CA MET A 217 -2.58 9.48 -16.26
C MET A 217 -1.06 9.61 -16.09
N MET A 218 -0.44 8.56 -15.56
CA MET A 218 0.98 8.56 -15.15
C MET A 218 1.80 7.61 -16.01
N PRO A 219 3.10 7.86 -16.21
CA PRO A 219 4.02 6.87 -16.76
C PRO A 219 4.00 5.56 -15.96
N HIS A 220 4.25 4.44 -16.64
CA HIS A 220 4.34 3.12 -16.02
C HIS A 220 5.58 3.02 -15.10
N ALA A 221 5.58 2.09 -14.14
CA ALA A 221 6.61 1.97 -13.12
C ALA A 221 8.04 1.67 -13.67
N ASN A 222 8.14 1.13 -14.89
CA ASN A 222 9.42 0.86 -15.57
C ASN A 222 9.89 2.02 -16.47
N SER A 223 9.18 3.15 -16.48
CA SER A 223 9.61 4.34 -17.22
C SER A 223 10.78 5.05 -16.53
N LYS A 224 11.60 5.79 -17.29
CA LYS A 224 12.67 6.67 -16.77
C LYS A 224 12.15 7.59 -15.67
N LEU A 225 11.06 8.34 -15.91
CA LEU A 225 10.51 9.30 -14.94
C LEU A 225 10.12 8.65 -13.60
N MET A 226 9.58 7.43 -13.64
CA MET A 226 9.19 6.71 -12.43
C MET A 226 10.40 6.04 -11.77
N GLY A 227 11.33 5.50 -12.57
CA GLY A 227 12.57 4.88 -12.14
C GLY A 227 13.51 5.87 -11.45
N GLU A 228 13.79 7.02 -12.06
CA GLU A 228 14.60 8.10 -11.46
C GLU A 228 14.01 8.59 -10.14
N ARG A 229 12.68 8.74 -10.07
CA ARG A 229 12.01 9.13 -8.81
C ARG A 229 12.19 8.06 -7.74
N ASP A 230 12.11 6.78 -8.10
CA ASP A 230 12.31 5.66 -7.17
C ASP A 230 13.78 5.56 -6.73
N TRP A 231 14.73 5.73 -7.64
CA TRP A 231 16.17 5.79 -7.36
C TRP A 231 16.50 6.97 -6.43
N LYS A 232 16.08 8.20 -6.77
CA LYS A 232 16.28 9.39 -5.94
C LYS A 232 15.68 9.23 -4.54
N LYS A 233 14.53 8.56 -4.41
CA LYS A 233 13.93 8.22 -3.11
C LYS A 233 14.88 7.40 -2.25
N TYR A 234 15.53 6.37 -2.81
CA TYR A 234 16.51 5.57 -2.08
C TYR A 234 17.79 6.34 -1.78
N GLU A 235 18.27 7.18 -2.69
CA GLU A 235 19.44 8.04 -2.42
C GLU A 235 19.21 9.04 -1.27
N VAL A 236 18.00 9.61 -1.16
CA VAL A 236 17.64 10.43 0.01
C VAL A 236 17.62 9.58 1.29
N ALA A 237 17.14 8.34 1.22
CA ALA A 237 17.12 7.43 2.35
C ALA A 237 18.52 6.97 2.78
N ARG A 238 19.48 6.83 1.84
CA ARG A 238 20.89 6.60 2.16
C ARG A 238 21.51 7.81 2.84
N ARG A 239 21.25 9.02 2.33
CA ARG A 239 21.73 10.27 2.96
C ARG A 239 21.20 10.48 4.38
N LEU A 240 20.00 9.98 4.70
CA LEU A 240 19.49 10.02 6.07
C LEU A 240 20.46 9.35 7.05
N LYS A 241 21.20 8.30 6.66
CA LYS A 241 22.21 7.63 7.49
C LYS A 241 23.20 8.61 8.11
N HIS A 242 23.67 9.60 7.33
CA HIS A 242 24.65 10.60 7.77
C HIS A 242 24.08 11.70 8.66
N HIS A 243 22.76 11.89 8.66
CA HIS A 243 22.09 12.89 9.49
C HIS A 243 21.33 12.29 10.68
N ARG A 244 21.16 10.96 10.71
CA ARG A 244 20.30 10.29 11.66
C ARG A 244 20.77 10.51 13.09
N ASP A 245 22.06 10.38 13.36
CA ASP A 245 22.61 10.56 14.71
C ASP A 245 22.35 11.97 15.25
N HIS A 246 22.55 13.00 14.42
CA HIS A 246 22.22 14.38 14.77
C HIS A 246 20.72 14.56 15.03
N ILE A 247 19.84 13.96 14.21
CA ILE A 247 18.39 13.99 14.45
C ILE A 247 18.03 13.30 15.77
N GLN A 248 18.69 12.19 16.09
CA GLN A 248 18.49 11.46 17.33
C GLN A 248 18.93 12.26 18.54
N GLU A 249 20.08 12.91 18.47
CA GLU A 249 20.54 13.82 19.51
C GLU A 249 19.57 14.99 19.70
N GLN A 250 19.10 15.60 18.61
CA GLN A 250 18.20 16.73 18.69
C GLN A 250 16.83 16.34 19.27
N TYR A 251 16.20 15.25 18.81
CA TYR A 251 14.90 14.87 19.37
C TYR A 251 15.00 14.46 20.84
N ARG A 252 16.17 13.97 21.29
CA ARG A 252 16.42 13.65 22.70
C ARG A 252 16.48 14.90 23.55
N LYS A 253 17.18 15.94 23.07
CA LYS A 253 17.19 17.27 23.71
C LYS A 253 15.79 17.88 23.76
N ASP A 254 15.02 17.71 22.69
CA ASP A 254 13.66 18.23 22.62
C ASP A 254 12.73 17.66 23.70
N TRP A 255 12.97 16.44 24.20
CA TRP A 255 12.14 15.83 25.26
C TRP A 255 12.09 16.63 26.55
N ASP A 256 13.14 17.41 26.82
CA ASP A 256 13.28 18.24 28.01
C ASP A 256 12.94 19.73 27.74
N SER A 257 12.44 20.05 26.54
CA SER A 257 12.05 21.41 26.18
C SER A 257 10.79 21.89 26.91
N GLU A 258 10.80 23.15 27.35
CA GLU A 258 9.61 23.83 27.88
C GLU A 258 8.59 24.15 26.78
N ASP A 259 9.04 24.34 25.53
CA ASP A 259 8.15 24.47 24.37
C ASP A 259 7.50 23.11 24.06
N LYS A 260 6.18 23.04 24.30
CA LYS A 260 5.34 21.86 24.04
C LYS A 260 5.39 21.38 22.59
N SER A 261 5.56 22.28 21.61
CA SER A 261 5.69 21.90 20.21
C SER A 261 6.99 21.13 19.96
N LEU A 262 8.10 21.60 20.53
CA LEU A 262 9.39 20.91 20.47
C LEU A 262 9.33 19.59 21.23
N GLN A 263 8.75 19.57 22.43
CA GLN A 263 8.61 18.36 23.23
C GLN A 263 7.82 17.26 22.51
N GLN A 264 6.67 17.61 21.93
CA GLN A 264 5.86 16.67 21.13
C GLN A 264 6.56 16.28 19.83
N ARG A 265 7.25 17.21 19.15
CA ARG A 265 8.09 16.90 17.98
C ARG A 265 9.12 15.84 18.31
N GLY A 266 9.81 15.98 19.44
CA GLY A 266 10.85 15.06 19.89
C GLY A 266 10.31 13.65 20.08
N VAL A 267 9.17 13.51 20.73
CA VAL A 267 8.48 12.22 20.90
C VAL A 267 8.01 11.64 19.57
N VAL A 268 7.37 12.44 18.71
CA VAL A 268 6.86 11.96 17.41
C VAL A 268 7.98 11.50 16.48
N LEU A 269 9.10 12.22 16.41
CA LEU A 269 10.25 11.81 15.61
C LEU A 269 10.85 10.50 16.12
N TYR A 270 10.97 10.33 17.44
CA TYR A 270 11.41 9.08 18.05
C TYR A 270 10.50 7.90 17.65
N LEU A 271 9.16 8.06 17.73
CA LEU A 271 8.23 6.99 17.39
C LEU A 271 8.28 6.63 15.89
N ILE A 272 8.47 7.61 15.00
CA ILE A 272 8.66 7.38 13.56
C ILE A 272 9.99 6.65 13.31
N ASP A 273 11.08 7.12 13.93
CA ASP A 273 12.44 6.59 13.73
C ASP A 273 12.63 5.18 14.29
N LYS A 274 12.02 4.87 15.44
CA LYS A 274 12.15 3.55 16.10
C LYS A 274 11.16 2.53 15.59
N PHE A 275 9.92 2.93 15.29
CA PHE A 275 8.83 1.99 15.01
C PHE A 275 8.26 2.10 13.60
N ALA A 276 8.92 2.86 12.71
CA ALA A 276 8.57 3.00 11.29
C ALA A 276 7.11 3.43 11.04
N LEU A 277 6.54 4.19 11.99
CA LEU A 277 5.17 4.68 11.90
C LEU A 277 5.03 5.68 10.74
N ARG A 278 3.87 5.66 10.07
CA ARG A 278 3.55 6.70 9.08
C ARG A 278 3.19 7.98 9.83
N VAL A 279 3.55 9.14 9.25
CA VAL A 279 3.32 10.45 9.88
C VAL A 279 1.85 10.72 10.23
N GLY A 280 0.89 10.32 9.38
CA GLY A 280 -0.54 10.56 9.60
C GLY A 280 -0.96 12.01 9.31
N ASN A 281 -1.69 12.23 8.21
CA ASN A 281 -2.31 13.54 7.95
C ASN A 281 -3.73 13.53 8.52
N LYS A 282 -4.16 14.64 9.12
CA LYS A 282 -5.57 14.81 9.51
C LYS A 282 -6.47 14.67 8.27
N THR A 283 -7.51 13.86 8.38
CA THR A 283 -8.56 13.76 7.37
C THR A 283 -9.32 15.08 7.30
N LYS A 284 -9.72 15.49 6.10
CA LYS A 284 -10.59 16.67 5.92
C LYS A 284 -11.92 16.42 6.64
N GLU A 285 -12.49 17.46 7.25
CA GLU A 285 -13.82 17.41 7.86
C GLU A 285 -14.84 16.82 6.86
N GLY A 286 -15.68 15.90 7.34
CA GLY A 286 -16.67 15.20 6.52
C GLY A 286 -16.16 13.97 5.74
N MET A 287 -14.85 13.66 5.75
CA MET A 287 -14.34 12.42 5.15
C MET A 287 -14.11 11.32 6.20
N MET A 288 -14.97 10.30 6.17
CA MET A 288 -14.86 9.07 6.97
C MET A 288 -13.65 8.22 6.54
N ALA A 289 -12.47 8.53 7.05
CA ALA A 289 -11.48 7.49 7.26
C ALA A 289 -11.03 7.55 8.72
N ASN A 290 -11.55 6.60 9.52
CA ASN A 290 -11.05 6.28 10.87
C ASN A 290 -9.67 5.61 10.75
N THR A 291 -8.71 6.31 10.14
CA THR A 291 -7.35 5.83 9.95
C THR A 291 -6.36 6.88 10.43
N PHE A 292 -5.38 6.45 11.22
CA PHE A 292 -4.46 7.34 11.93
C PHE A 292 -3.01 7.01 11.56
N GLY A 293 -2.13 7.98 11.78
CA GLY A 293 -0.68 7.81 11.86
C GLY A 293 -0.13 8.57 13.06
N CYS A 294 1.19 8.64 13.18
CA CYS A 294 1.87 9.12 14.38
C CYS A 294 1.38 10.48 14.89
N CYS A 295 1.36 11.52 14.04
CA CYS A 295 0.88 12.87 14.39
C CYS A 295 -0.63 12.97 14.62
N SER A 296 -1.39 11.97 14.19
CA SER A 296 -2.85 11.97 14.33
C SER A 296 -3.31 10.91 15.34
N LEU A 297 -2.41 10.40 16.18
CA LEU A 297 -2.80 9.52 17.28
C LEU A 297 -3.68 10.30 18.25
N ARG A 298 -4.61 9.58 18.89
CA ARG A 298 -5.50 10.09 19.93
C ARG A 298 -5.14 9.41 21.24
N VAL A 299 -5.56 9.97 22.36
CA VAL A 299 -5.30 9.44 23.69
C VAL A 299 -5.71 7.96 23.82
N LYS A 300 -6.82 7.53 23.20
CA LYS A 300 -7.30 6.13 23.21
C LYS A 300 -6.44 5.14 22.43
N HIS A 301 -5.59 5.62 21.52
CA HIS A 301 -4.80 4.76 20.64
C HIS A 301 -3.53 4.24 21.31
N VAL A 302 -3.22 4.72 22.51
CA VAL A 302 -2.01 4.40 23.24
C VAL A 302 -2.32 4.01 24.69
N THR A 303 -1.74 2.91 25.15
CA THR A 303 -1.79 2.48 26.56
C THR A 303 -0.36 2.39 27.08
N LEU A 304 -0.15 2.94 28.27
CA LEU A 304 1.16 2.95 28.93
C LEU A 304 1.17 1.85 29.97
N HIS A 305 2.18 0.99 29.90
CA HIS A 305 2.35 -0.15 30.78
C HIS A 305 3.69 -0.03 31.49
N GLU A 306 3.65 -0.12 32.81
CA GLU A 306 4.83 -0.14 33.68
C GLU A 306 4.73 -1.41 34.54
N ASP A 307 5.83 -2.15 34.65
CA ASP A 307 5.85 -3.32 35.54
C ASP A 307 5.83 -2.89 37.01
N HIS A 308 5.52 -3.83 37.90
CA HIS A 308 5.43 -3.57 39.34
C HIS A 308 6.72 -3.04 39.99
N LYS A 309 7.87 -3.13 39.29
CA LYS A 309 9.16 -2.63 39.76
C LYS A 309 9.56 -1.30 39.10
N GLY A 310 8.81 -0.80 38.13
CA GLY A 310 9.12 0.40 37.34
C GLY A 310 10.30 0.22 36.36
N GLU A 311 10.76 -1.02 36.15
CA GLU A 311 11.99 -1.33 35.40
C GLU A 311 11.73 -1.33 33.89
N THR A 312 10.59 -1.86 33.45
CA THR A 312 10.20 -1.89 32.03
C THR A 312 9.03 -0.97 31.75
N LYS A 313 9.27 -0.06 30.79
CA LYS A 313 8.29 0.91 30.31
C LYS A 313 7.89 0.58 28.90
N LYS A 314 6.63 0.22 28.72
CA LYS A 314 6.09 -0.26 27.45
C LYS A 314 4.94 0.62 26.99
N LEU A 315 4.93 0.88 25.69
CA LEU A 315 3.87 1.57 24.99
C LEU A 315 3.12 0.55 24.13
N GLU A 316 1.83 0.41 24.37
CA GLU A 316 0.93 -0.33 23.50
C GLU A 316 0.27 0.63 22.51
N PHE A 317 0.43 0.36 21.22
CA PHE A 317 -0.36 0.97 20.16
C PHE A 317 -1.59 0.13 19.88
N ASN A 318 -2.73 0.77 19.64
CA ASN A 318 -3.95 0.14 19.15
C ASN A 318 -4.76 1.14 18.31
N PHE A 319 -4.53 1.15 16.99
CA PHE A 319 -5.25 2.05 16.08
C PHE A 319 -5.35 1.49 14.66
N MET A 320 -6.35 1.95 13.92
CA MET A 320 -6.49 1.64 12.50
C MET A 320 -5.58 2.55 11.68
N GLY A 321 -4.64 1.98 10.92
CA GLY A 321 -3.71 2.70 10.07
C GLY A 321 -4.18 2.84 8.62
N LYS A 322 -3.25 3.17 7.71
CA LYS A 322 -3.51 3.30 6.27
C LYS A 322 -4.21 2.03 5.73
N SER A 323 -5.23 2.23 4.90
CA SER A 323 -6.06 1.14 4.33
C SER A 323 -6.86 0.37 5.38
N SER A 324 -7.12 0.98 6.54
CA SER A 324 -7.86 0.36 7.65
C SER A 324 -7.22 -0.95 8.12
N ILE A 325 -5.88 -0.98 8.18
CA ILE A 325 -5.12 -2.09 8.75
C ILE A 325 -4.83 -1.78 10.22
N LEU A 326 -5.20 -2.68 11.12
CA LEU A 326 -4.93 -2.54 12.55
C LEU A 326 -3.42 -2.54 12.83
N ASP A 327 -2.94 -1.55 13.57
CA ASP A 327 -1.59 -1.49 14.14
C ASP A 327 -1.73 -1.69 15.65
N LYS A 328 -1.60 -2.94 16.08
CA LYS A 328 -1.59 -3.33 17.49
C LYS A 328 -0.25 -3.95 17.84
N LYS A 329 0.53 -3.29 18.69
CA LYS A 329 1.83 -3.77 19.15
C LYS A 329 2.23 -3.15 20.47
N MET A 330 2.92 -3.92 21.30
CA MET A 330 3.51 -3.45 22.55
C MET A 330 5.02 -3.35 22.36
N VAL A 331 5.58 -2.18 22.63
CA VAL A 331 7.00 -1.89 22.39
C VAL A 331 7.65 -1.24 23.60
N PRO A 332 8.91 -1.57 23.94
CA PRO A 332 9.64 -0.86 24.96
C PRO A 332 9.94 0.57 24.49
N VAL A 333 9.85 1.53 25.40
CA VAL A 333 10.17 2.93 25.14
C VAL A 333 11.12 3.48 26.20
N GLU A 334 11.84 4.53 25.83
CA GLU A 334 12.74 5.19 26.75
C GLU A 334 11.97 5.93 27.85
N GLU A 335 12.57 6.04 29.03
CA GLU A 335 11.96 6.62 30.22
C GLU A 335 11.38 8.02 29.98
N LYS A 336 12.18 8.90 29.36
CA LYS A 336 11.75 10.26 29.03
C LYS A 336 10.54 10.29 28.08
N VAL A 337 10.50 9.38 27.11
CA VAL A 337 9.37 9.26 26.17
C VAL A 337 8.12 8.79 26.90
N PHE A 338 8.24 7.80 27.77
CA PHE A 338 7.12 7.29 28.56
C PHE A 338 6.52 8.38 29.45
N ARG A 339 7.34 9.10 30.21
CA ARG A 339 6.90 10.20 31.08
C ARG A 339 6.24 11.34 30.29
N ASN A 340 6.80 11.72 29.15
CA ASN A 340 6.18 12.74 28.29
C ASN A 340 4.82 12.28 27.76
N LEU A 341 4.68 11.00 27.39
CA LEU A 341 3.38 10.45 26.98
C LEU A 341 2.36 10.39 28.13
N GLN A 342 2.78 10.14 29.37
CA GLN A 342 1.90 10.26 30.55
C GLN A 342 1.38 11.69 30.68
N LEU A 343 2.29 12.67 30.68
CA LEU A 343 1.95 14.09 30.76
C LEU A 343 0.96 14.51 29.65
N PHE A 344 1.22 14.12 28.39
CA PHE A 344 0.33 14.46 27.27
C PHE A 344 -1.07 13.87 27.41
N LYS A 345 -1.21 12.70 28.08
CA LYS A 345 -2.51 12.08 28.34
C LYS A 345 -3.22 12.74 29.52
N GLU A 346 -2.51 13.02 30.60
CA GLU A 346 -3.04 13.68 31.81
C GLU A 346 -3.65 15.04 31.50
N GLU A 347 -2.96 15.86 30.70
CA GLU A 347 -3.41 17.21 30.28
C GLU A 347 -4.75 17.19 29.50
N LYS A 348 -5.13 16.04 28.92
CA LYS A 348 -6.28 15.90 28.01
C LYS A 348 -7.42 15.08 28.61
N GLY A 349 -7.19 14.47 29.78
CA GLY A 349 -8.11 13.52 30.40
C GLY A 349 -8.19 12.18 29.66
N GLU A 350 -8.62 11.14 30.37
CA GLU A 350 -8.61 9.76 29.88
C GLU A 350 -9.67 9.45 28.80
N ARG A 351 -10.58 10.39 28.50
CA ARG A 351 -11.76 10.18 27.63
C ARG A 351 -11.44 9.98 26.13
N GLY A 352 -10.17 9.83 25.76
CA GLY A 352 -9.75 9.01 24.63
C GLY A 352 -9.83 9.61 23.22
N GLU A 353 -10.63 10.66 22.99
CA GLU A 353 -10.82 11.20 21.62
C GLU A 353 -9.93 12.40 21.27
N ALA A 354 -9.33 13.07 22.26
CA ALA A 354 -8.41 14.17 22.02
C ALA A 354 -7.15 13.69 21.28
N ASP A 355 -6.60 14.55 20.41
CA ASP A 355 -5.32 14.28 19.74
C ASP A 355 -4.23 14.13 20.80
N LEU A 356 -3.44 13.05 20.73
CA LEU A 356 -2.29 12.84 21.61
C LEU A 356 -1.21 13.90 21.37
N PHE A 357 -1.09 14.35 20.12
CA PHE A 357 -0.17 15.40 19.69
C PHE A 357 -0.94 16.54 19.01
N ASP A 358 -1.16 17.62 19.75
CA ASP A 358 -1.95 18.79 19.38
C ASP A 358 -1.09 20.01 19.02
N HIS A 359 0.19 20.02 19.40
CA HIS A 359 1.15 21.08 19.10
C HIS A 359 2.11 20.75 17.95
N VAL A 360 1.95 19.59 17.30
CA VAL A 360 2.77 19.18 16.15
C VAL A 360 1.91 18.55 15.06
N ASN A 361 2.26 18.83 13.81
CA ASN A 361 1.59 18.26 12.64
C ASN A 361 2.62 17.89 11.56
N PRO A 362 2.22 17.13 10.53
CA PRO A 362 3.14 16.68 9.48
C PRO A 362 3.84 17.82 8.73
N GLN A 363 3.22 18.99 8.61
CA GLN A 363 3.82 20.12 7.91
C GLN A 363 5.00 20.67 8.72
N VAL A 364 4.81 20.91 10.02
CA VAL A 364 5.86 21.39 10.93
C VAL A 364 7.06 20.43 10.94
N LEU A 365 6.80 19.11 11.07
CA LEU A 365 7.85 18.10 11.04
C LEU A 365 8.63 18.10 9.73
N ASN A 366 7.94 18.15 8.60
CA ASN A 366 8.61 18.13 7.30
C ASN A 366 9.35 19.43 7.01
N THR A 367 8.90 20.58 7.54
CA THR A 367 9.67 21.84 7.44
C THR A 367 10.99 21.73 8.20
N TYR A 368 10.96 21.24 9.44
CA TYR A 368 12.17 20.98 10.23
C TYR A 368 13.13 20.02 9.49
N LEU A 369 12.64 18.87 9.04
CA LEU A 369 13.47 17.87 8.34
C LEU A 369 14.06 18.38 7.02
N LYS A 370 13.31 19.17 6.25
CA LYS A 370 13.81 19.79 5.01
C LYS A 370 14.94 20.78 5.26
N GLY A 371 14.97 21.43 6.43
CA GLY A 371 16.06 22.32 6.83
C GLY A 371 17.40 21.60 7.01
N LEU A 372 17.38 20.28 7.28
CA LEU A 372 18.59 19.47 7.45
C LEU A 372 19.19 19.02 6.12
N THR A 373 18.36 18.53 5.19
CA THR A 373 18.82 18.13 3.86
C THR A 373 17.68 18.13 2.83
N LYS A 374 18.01 18.47 1.58
CA LYS A 374 17.04 18.56 0.47
C LYS A 374 16.33 17.22 0.27
N GLY A 375 15.01 17.25 0.33
CA GLY A 375 14.15 16.08 0.07
C GLY A 375 13.88 15.20 1.30
N LEU A 376 14.50 15.48 2.46
CA LEU A 376 14.20 14.73 3.68
C LEU A 376 12.79 15.03 4.18
N THR A 377 12.05 13.96 4.47
CA THR A 377 10.69 14.01 5.02
C THR A 377 10.49 12.83 5.95
N THR A 378 9.42 12.85 6.74
CA THR A 378 9.06 11.73 7.63
C THR A 378 8.89 10.40 6.90
N LYS A 379 8.52 10.40 5.61
CA LYS A 379 8.41 9.18 4.80
C LYS A 379 9.75 8.50 4.52
N VAL A 380 10.84 9.26 4.53
CA VAL A 380 12.19 8.76 4.24
C VAL A 380 12.65 7.79 5.34
N PHE A 381 12.33 8.06 6.61
CA PHE A 381 12.65 7.18 7.74
C PHE A 381 12.18 5.76 7.50
N ARG A 382 10.91 5.58 7.12
CA ARG A 382 10.35 4.25 6.86
C ARG A 382 11.06 3.51 5.70
N THR A 383 11.54 4.25 4.69
CA THR A 383 12.32 3.65 3.58
C THR A 383 13.72 3.26 4.05
N HIS A 384 14.37 4.14 4.82
CA HIS A 384 15.69 3.89 5.41
C HIS A 384 15.66 2.69 6.36
N ILE A 385 14.75 2.67 7.33
CA ILE A 385 14.62 1.60 8.32
C ILE A 385 14.30 0.27 7.61
N ALA A 386 13.37 0.25 6.65
CA ALA A 386 13.07 -0.97 5.91
C ALA A 386 14.27 -1.51 5.11
N SER A 387 15.04 -0.61 4.48
CA SER A 387 16.22 -0.98 3.70
C SER A 387 17.36 -1.48 4.58
N ILE A 388 17.70 -0.77 5.66
CA ILE A 388 18.77 -1.18 6.57
C ILE A 388 18.42 -2.48 7.30
N THR A 389 17.16 -2.67 7.70
CA THR A 389 16.70 -3.94 8.28
C THR A 389 16.83 -5.07 7.27
N MET A 390 16.46 -4.87 6.00
CA MET A 390 16.66 -5.91 4.98
C MET A 390 18.13 -6.29 4.84
N GLU A 391 19.02 -5.30 4.75
CA GLU A 391 20.46 -5.55 4.61
C GLU A 391 21.03 -6.32 5.81
N GLN A 392 20.66 -5.91 7.03
CA GLN A 392 21.08 -6.57 8.27
C GLN A 392 20.54 -8.00 8.37
N GLU A 393 19.25 -8.20 8.07
CA GLU A 393 18.64 -9.53 8.15
C GLU A 393 19.18 -10.47 7.08
N LEU A 394 19.49 -9.99 5.88
CA LEU A 394 20.20 -10.78 4.88
C LEU A 394 21.63 -11.14 5.37
N LYS A 395 22.38 -10.18 5.91
CA LYS A 395 23.73 -10.44 6.48
C LYS A 395 23.66 -11.50 7.58
N ASN A 396 22.65 -11.45 8.45
CA ASN A 396 22.48 -12.40 9.56
C ASN A 396 21.98 -13.77 9.09
N LEU A 397 20.85 -13.83 8.40
CA LEU A 397 20.11 -15.08 8.15
C LEU A 397 20.75 -15.94 7.06
N THR A 398 21.48 -15.34 6.11
CA THR A 398 21.99 -16.07 4.93
C THR A 398 22.99 -17.17 5.29
N HIS A 399 23.69 -17.03 6.42
CA HIS A 399 24.61 -18.05 6.92
C HIS A 399 23.91 -19.15 7.74
N HIS A 400 22.73 -18.85 8.32
CA HIS A 400 22.00 -19.78 9.19
C HIS A 400 20.96 -20.61 8.44
N ILE A 401 20.40 -20.09 7.35
CA ILE A 401 19.38 -20.77 6.55
C ILE A 401 20.02 -21.34 5.28
N LYS A 402 19.96 -22.68 5.14
CA LYS A 402 20.60 -23.41 4.02
C LYS A 402 20.03 -23.00 2.66
N ASP A 403 18.70 -22.90 2.55
CA ASP A 403 18.05 -22.43 1.33
C ASP A 403 18.06 -20.90 1.25
N LYS A 404 18.77 -20.37 0.26
CA LYS A 404 19.00 -18.91 0.13
C LYS A 404 17.70 -18.15 -0.13
N VAL A 405 16.78 -18.72 -0.91
CA VAL A 405 15.48 -18.09 -1.18
C VAL A 405 14.63 -18.00 0.09
N SER A 406 14.64 -19.05 0.91
CA SER A 406 14.00 -19.05 2.24
C SER A 406 14.63 -18.02 3.17
N SER A 407 15.96 -17.87 3.15
CA SER A 407 16.64 -16.80 3.91
C SER A 407 16.17 -15.41 3.49
N PHE A 408 16.03 -15.17 2.19
CA PHE A 408 15.49 -13.92 1.66
C PHE A 408 14.04 -13.69 2.11
N ASN A 409 13.21 -14.73 2.03
CA ASN A 409 11.80 -14.63 2.40
C ASN A 409 11.63 -14.28 3.88
N GLU A 410 12.43 -14.88 4.76
CA GLU A 410 12.43 -14.58 6.18
C GLU A 410 12.94 -13.15 6.48
N ALA A 411 13.99 -12.70 5.80
CA ALA A 411 14.46 -11.31 5.91
C ALA A 411 13.36 -10.31 5.48
N ASN A 412 12.69 -10.56 4.35
CA ASN A 412 11.61 -9.71 3.87
C ASN A 412 10.36 -9.76 4.76
N ARG A 413 10.09 -10.91 5.40
CA ARG A 413 9.03 -11.07 6.40
C ARG A 413 9.25 -10.14 7.58
N LYS A 414 10.45 -10.13 8.18
CA LYS A 414 10.80 -9.23 9.28
C LYS A 414 10.62 -7.75 8.91
N VAL A 415 10.99 -7.37 7.69
CA VAL A 415 10.75 -6.00 7.19
C VAL A 415 9.26 -5.70 7.04
N ALA A 416 8.46 -6.66 6.56
CA ALA A 416 7.02 -6.51 6.44
C ALA A 416 6.33 -6.37 7.81
N GLU A 417 6.75 -7.14 8.81
CA GLU A 417 6.28 -7.07 10.20
C GLU A 417 6.61 -5.71 10.83
N LEU A 418 7.87 -5.28 10.73
CA LEU A 418 8.32 -3.96 11.19
C LEU A 418 7.46 -2.82 10.59
N CYS A 419 7.17 -2.92 9.30
CA CYS A 419 6.34 -1.95 8.60
C CYS A 419 4.83 -2.15 8.81
N ASN A 420 4.39 -3.19 9.51
CA ASN A 420 2.98 -3.57 9.62
C ASN A 420 2.29 -3.69 8.24
N HIS A 421 2.93 -4.40 7.30
CA HIS A 421 2.37 -4.70 5.98
C HIS A 421 1.48 -5.95 6.05
N GLN A 422 0.26 -5.79 6.54
CA GLN A 422 -0.73 -6.86 6.58
C GLN A 422 -1.67 -6.80 5.37
N ARG A 423 -2.21 -7.95 5.00
CA ARG A 423 -3.36 -8.12 4.11
C ARG A 423 -4.64 -8.00 4.93
N THR A 424 -5.74 -7.63 4.27
CA THR A 424 -7.06 -7.62 4.91
C THR A 424 -7.42 -9.06 5.30
N LYS A 425 -7.64 -9.30 6.59
CA LYS A 425 -7.84 -10.66 7.15
C LYS A 425 -9.20 -11.25 6.72
N PRO A 426 -9.29 -12.53 6.30
CA PRO A 426 -10.50 -13.33 6.51
C PRO A 426 -10.63 -13.55 8.02
N ALA A 427 -11.64 -12.96 8.64
CA ALA A 427 -11.63 -12.66 10.08
C ALA A 427 -11.72 -13.88 11.04
N LEU A 428 -12.17 -15.05 10.59
CA LEU A 428 -12.57 -16.13 11.50
C LEU A 428 -11.41 -17.03 11.97
N HIS A 429 -10.72 -17.69 11.05
CA HIS A 429 -9.80 -18.78 11.42
C HIS A 429 -8.60 -18.34 12.28
N TRP A 430 -8.03 -17.17 12.00
CA TRP A 430 -6.90 -16.64 12.80
C TRP A 430 -7.33 -16.24 14.21
N PHE A 431 -8.53 -15.68 14.37
CA PHE A 431 -9.02 -15.27 15.69
C PHE A 431 -9.24 -16.49 16.58
N GLU A 432 -9.84 -17.55 16.02
CA GLU A 432 -9.99 -18.84 16.70
C GLU A 432 -8.63 -19.39 17.15
N LEU A 433 -7.62 -19.37 16.27
CA LEU A 433 -6.28 -19.85 16.59
C LEU A 433 -5.60 -19.04 17.72
N GLN A 434 -5.76 -17.72 17.74
CA GLN A 434 -5.21 -16.86 18.79
C GLN A 434 -5.86 -17.12 20.15
N VAL A 435 -7.19 -17.27 20.18
CA VAL A 435 -7.93 -17.65 21.40
C VAL A 435 -7.44 -18.99 21.92
N THR A 436 -7.20 -19.98 21.05
CA THR A 436 -6.63 -21.28 21.43
C THR A 436 -5.22 -21.15 22.02
N ILE A 437 -4.37 -20.31 21.44
CA ILE A 437 -2.99 -20.07 21.94
C ILE A 437 -3.02 -19.42 23.32
N GLU A 438 -3.88 -18.43 23.53
CA GLU A 438 -4.00 -17.73 24.80
C GLU A 438 -4.50 -18.67 25.90
N ALA A 439 -5.52 -19.48 25.60
CA ALA A 439 -5.98 -20.53 26.52
C ALA A 439 -4.87 -21.57 26.85
N SER A 440 -4.14 -22.06 25.84
CA SER A 440 -3.01 -22.98 26.07
C SER A 440 -1.88 -22.35 26.89
N ARG A 441 -1.64 -21.04 26.74
CA ARG A 441 -0.63 -20.31 27.51
C ARG A 441 -1.03 -20.20 28.98
N ASP A 442 -2.31 -19.94 29.25
CA ASP A 442 -2.85 -19.90 30.60
C ASP A 442 -2.79 -21.28 31.28
N GLU A 443 -3.12 -22.34 30.54
CA GLU A 443 -2.99 -23.71 31.03
C GLU A 443 -1.54 -24.07 31.36
N LEU A 444 -0.58 -23.72 30.48
CA LEU A 444 0.84 -23.96 30.72
C LEU A 444 1.34 -23.17 31.95
N SER A 445 0.87 -21.93 32.14
CA SER A 445 1.18 -21.11 33.31
C SER A 445 0.69 -21.78 34.61
N LEU A 446 -0.53 -22.31 34.61
CA LEU A 446 -1.09 -23.05 35.74
C LEU A 446 -0.32 -24.35 36.02
N SER A 447 0.01 -25.14 35.00
CA SER A 447 0.81 -26.37 35.17
C SER A 447 2.22 -26.07 35.68
N LYS A 448 2.87 -24.98 35.24
CA LYS A 448 4.18 -24.54 35.76
C LYS A 448 4.11 -24.16 37.25
N LYS A 449 3.09 -23.40 37.66
CA LYS A 449 2.86 -23.07 39.09
C LYS A 449 2.63 -24.33 39.95
N LYS A 450 1.86 -25.30 39.45
CA LYS A 450 1.65 -26.59 40.14
C LYS A 450 2.95 -27.38 40.30
N LEU A 451 3.80 -27.39 39.28
CA LEU A 451 5.11 -28.05 39.33
C LEU A 451 6.04 -27.38 40.35
N GLU A 452 6.09 -26.04 40.39
CA GLU A 452 6.88 -25.29 41.38
C GLU A 452 6.45 -25.59 42.81
N GLN A 453 5.13 -25.69 43.06
CA GLN A 453 4.59 -26.08 44.37
C GLN A 453 4.88 -27.55 44.72
N ALA A 454 4.81 -28.44 43.73
CA ALA A 454 5.05 -29.88 43.91
C ALA A 454 6.53 -30.24 44.11
N MET A 455 7.48 -29.41 43.65
CA MET A 455 8.91 -29.57 43.94
C MET A 455 9.28 -29.41 45.42
N GLN A 456 8.32 -29.00 46.27
CA GLN A 456 8.40 -29.07 47.72
C GLN A 456 7.93 -30.44 48.29
N GLY A 457 7.64 -31.44 47.44
CA GLY A 457 7.21 -32.81 47.77
C GLY A 457 7.55 -33.89 46.70
N SER A 458 7.12 -35.15 46.90
CA SER A 458 7.64 -36.36 46.23
C SER A 458 7.01 -36.75 44.86
N SER A 459 6.05 -35.99 44.30
CA SER A 459 5.40 -36.34 43.02
C SER A 459 5.75 -35.32 41.92
N THR A 460 6.91 -35.49 41.30
CA THR A 460 7.47 -34.48 40.37
C THR A 460 7.58 -34.94 38.90
N GLU A 461 7.57 -36.25 38.62
CA GLU A 461 7.90 -36.73 37.26
C GLU A 461 6.72 -36.67 36.28
N GLU A 462 5.50 -36.98 36.73
CA GLU A 462 4.28 -36.85 35.92
C GLU A 462 3.97 -35.39 35.56
N LEU A 463 4.17 -34.47 36.51
CA LEU A 463 3.99 -33.03 36.29
C LEU A 463 5.02 -32.44 35.33
N LYS A 464 6.28 -32.89 35.38
CA LYS A 464 7.30 -32.50 34.39
C LYS A 464 6.90 -32.95 32.98
N ASN A 465 6.40 -34.17 32.83
CA ASN A 465 5.95 -34.69 31.54
C ASN A 465 4.74 -33.93 30.99
N ASP A 466 3.77 -33.57 31.84
CA ASP A 466 2.62 -32.74 31.43
C ASP A 466 3.04 -31.31 31.03
N VAL A 467 3.94 -30.68 31.80
CA VAL A 467 4.50 -29.36 31.43
C VAL A 467 5.24 -29.42 30.10
N LYS A 468 6.06 -30.46 29.89
CA LYS A 468 6.78 -30.65 28.62
C LYS A 468 5.84 -30.84 27.44
N ARG A 469 4.82 -31.71 27.58
CA ARG A 469 3.80 -31.93 26.55
C ARG A 469 3.08 -30.63 26.19
N LYS A 470 2.62 -29.86 27.19
CA LYS A 470 1.96 -28.56 26.96
C LYS A 470 2.90 -27.51 26.35
N ASP A 471 4.17 -27.50 26.72
CA ASP A 471 5.18 -26.61 26.11
C ASP A 471 5.41 -26.96 24.62
N ASP A 472 5.47 -28.25 24.29
CA ASP A 472 5.61 -28.74 22.91
C ASP A 472 4.34 -28.47 22.07
N GLU A 473 3.14 -28.71 22.61
CA GLU A 473 1.86 -28.34 21.97
C GLU A 473 1.76 -26.84 21.69
N LEU A 474 2.18 -26.00 22.65
CA LEU A 474 2.21 -24.54 22.48
C LEU A 474 3.24 -24.12 21.41
N ARG A 475 4.36 -24.84 21.28
CA ARG A 475 5.33 -24.61 20.19
C ARG A 475 4.74 -24.94 18.83
N GLU A 476 4.04 -26.07 18.68
CA GLU A 476 3.38 -26.44 17.43
C GLU A 476 2.29 -25.44 17.02
N LEU A 477 1.44 -25.05 17.98
CA LEU A 477 0.46 -23.97 17.77
C LEU A 477 1.14 -22.65 17.37
N GLY A 478 2.30 -22.35 17.97
CA GLY A 478 3.13 -21.19 17.61
C GLY A 478 3.66 -21.26 16.17
N VAL A 479 4.10 -22.43 15.71
CA VAL A 479 4.54 -22.65 14.31
C VAL A 479 3.36 -22.47 13.35
N ASN A 480 2.20 -23.07 13.65
CA ASN A 480 0.99 -22.94 12.83
C ASN A 480 0.49 -21.48 12.78
N SER A 481 0.50 -20.78 13.92
CA SER A 481 0.20 -19.34 13.99
C SER A 481 1.14 -18.54 13.12
N SER A 482 2.45 -18.81 13.20
CA SER A 482 3.43 -18.11 12.36
C SER A 482 3.21 -18.38 10.87
N MET A 483 2.78 -19.59 10.48
CA MET A 483 2.44 -19.91 9.09
C MET A 483 1.18 -19.16 8.62
N GLU A 484 0.15 -19.06 9.46
CA GLU A 484 -1.06 -18.28 9.16
C GLU A 484 -0.78 -16.77 9.14
N GLU A 485 0.04 -16.27 10.05
CA GLU A 485 0.53 -14.89 10.05
C GLU A 485 1.32 -14.57 8.76
N ASN A 486 2.13 -15.51 8.27
CA ASN A 486 2.84 -15.36 7.00
C ASN A 486 1.88 -15.23 5.80
N LYS A 487 0.75 -15.93 5.80
CA LYS A 487 -0.30 -15.74 4.78
C LYS A 487 -0.94 -14.36 4.86
N GLN A 488 -0.92 -13.74 6.04
CA GLN A 488 -1.47 -12.41 6.29
C GLN A 488 -0.50 -11.28 5.96
N LEU A 489 0.79 -11.54 5.71
CA LEU A 489 1.72 -10.46 5.35
C LEU A 489 1.70 -10.14 3.85
N ASN A 490 1.83 -8.85 3.54
CA ASN A 490 1.99 -8.35 2.19
C ASN A 490 3.48 -8.11 1.89
N LEU A 491 4.19 -9.21 1.65
CA LEU A 491 5.63 -9.22 1.35
C LEU A 491 5.99 -8.47 0.06
N ASN A 492 5.05 -8.29 -0.86
CA ASN A 492 5.28 -7.50 -2.07
C ASN A 492 5.33 -6.00 -1.76
N SER A 493 4.59 -5.52 -0.75
CA SER A 493 4.57 -4.10 -0.41
C SER A 493 5.93 -3.63 0.08
N SER A 494 6.58 -4.36 1.00
CA SER A 494 7.95 -4.06 1.48
C SER A 494 8.94 -4.11 0.32
N LYS A 495 8.98 -5.25 -0.38
CA LYS A 495 9.91 -5.55 -1.47
C LYS A 495 9.85 -4.56 -2.64
N LEU A 496 8.67 -4.05 -2.98
CA LEU A 496 8.51 -3.18 -4.15
C LEU A 496 8.64 -1.69 -3.86
N TYR A 497 8.38 -1.24 -2.64
CA TYR A 497 8.21 0.20 -2.37
C TYR A 497 9.10 0.76 -1.28
N TYR A 498 9.62 -0.07 -0.36
CA TYR A 498 10.35 0.41 0.83
C TYR A 498 11.79 -0.09 0.91
N ILE A 499 12.09 -1.27 0.36
CA ILE A 499 13.45 -1.83 0.33
C ILE A 499 14.16 -1.33 -0.94
N ASP A 500 15.39 -0.85 -0.82
CA ASP A 500 16.25 -0.52 -1.97
C ASP A 500 16.56 -1.80 -2.77
N PRO A 501 16.14 -1.89 -4.05
CA PRO A 501 16.35 -3.10 -4.85
C PRO A 501 17.82 -3.47 -5.02
N ARG A 502 18.76 -2.51 -4.90
CA ARG A 502 20.20 -2.77 -5.01
C ARG A 502 20.73 -3.66 -3.88
N ILE A 503 20.15 -3.58 -2.69
CA ILE A 503 20.47 -4.49 -1.57
C ILE A 503 20.18 -5.94 -1.98
N ILE A 504 19.01 -6.15 -2.58
CA ILE A 504 18.54 -7.47 -3.00
C ILE A 504 19.35 -7.99 -4.17
N VAL A 505 19.64 -7.12 -5.15
CA VAL A 505 20.46 -7.47 -6.32
C VAL A 505 21.89 -7.82 -5.90
N ALA A 506 22.54 -7.02 -5.05
CA ALA A 506 23.89 -7.29 -4.54
C ALA A 506 23.96 -8.64 -3.84
N TRP A 507 22.96 -8.94 -2.99
CA TRP A 507 22.85 -10.23 -2.33
C TRP A 507 22.67 -11.38 -3.34
N CYS A 508 21.85 -11.19 -4.39
CA CYS A 508 21.67 -12.19 -5.45
C CYS A 508 22.99 -12.48 -6.17
N ILE A 509 23.75 -11.45 -6.53
CA ILE A 509 25.07 -11.59 -7.19
C ILE A 509 26.03 -12.34 -6.25
N LYS A 510 26.18 -11.85 -5.02
CA LYS A 510 27.12 -12.39 -4.01
C LYS A 510 26.90 -13.88 -3.71
N TRP A 511 25.64 -14.33 -3.73
CA TRP A 511 25.28 -15.71 -3.38
C TRP A 511 24.88 -16.58 -4.59
N GLY A 512 25.07 -16.07 -5.81
CA GLY A 512 24.73 -16.81 -7.04
C GLY A 512 23.23 -17.17 -7.14
N VAL A 513 22.35 -16.36 -6.57
CA VAL A 513 20.90 -16.58 -6.62
C VAL A 513 20.34 -15.87 -7.86
N PRO A 514 19.69 -16.59 -8.80
CA PRO A 514 19.08 -15.94 -9.96
C PRO A 514 17.99 -14.96 -9.54
N VAL A 515 18.07 -13.73 -10.05
CA VAL A 515 17.17 -12.62 -9.67
C VAL A 515 15.70 -12.95 -9.96
N GLU A 516 15.43 -13.78 -10.97
CA GLU A 516 14.09 -14.28 -11.32
C GLU A 516 13.43 -15.15 -10.25
N LYS A 517 14.20 -15.73 -9.31
CA LYS A 517 13.65 -16.42 -8.14
C LYS A 517 13.08 -15.44 -7.11
N ILE A 518 13.55 -14.19 -7.13
CA ILE A 518 13.16 -13.15 -6.16
C ILE A 518 12.14 -12.17 -6.76
N TYR A 519 12.35 -11.75 -8.01
CA TYR A 519 11.52 -10.79 -8.72
C TYR A 519 10.82 -11.42 -9.92
N THR A 520 9.50 -11.20 -10.03
CA THR A 520 8.75 -11.56 -11.24
C THR A 520 9.19 -10.71 -12.44
N LYS A 521 8.79 -11.08 -13.67
CA LYS A 521 9.16 -10.34 -14.89
C LYS A 521 8.85 -8.83 -14.79
N ALA A 522 7.61 -8.47 -14.44
CA ALA A 522 7.22 -7.08 -14.27
C ALA A 522 8.00 -6.33 -13.17
N GLN A 523 8.44 -7.05 -12.12
CA GLN A 523 9.26 -6.47 -11.05
C GLN A 523 10.70 -6.25 -11.52
N ARG A 524 11.26 -7.16 -12.32
CA ARG A 524 12.57 -6.97 -12.96
C ARG A 524 12.54 -5.82 -13.96
N ASP A 525 11.47 -5.67 -14.74
CA ASP A 525 11.31 -4.51 -15.63
C ASP A 525 11.28 -3.19 -14.86
N LYS A 526 10.60 -3.14 -13.71
CA LYS A 526 10.60 -1.97 -12.81
C LYS A 526 12.01 -1.65 -12.29
N PHE A 527 12.76 -2.67 -11.90
CA PHE A 527 14.06 -2.55 -11.25
C PHE A 527 15.25 -2.79 -12.20
N ALA A 528 15.04 -2.65 -13.51
CA ALA A 528 16.09 -2.84 -14.51
C ALA A 528 17.34 -1.99 -14.19
N TRP A 529 17.13 -0.74 -13.75
CA TRP A 529 18.20 0.15 -13.31
C TRP A 529 19.07 -0.45 -12.22
N ALA A 530 18.45 -1.01 -11.17
CA ALA A 530 19.16 -1.62 -10.05
C ALA A 530 19.80 -2.96 -10.42
N ILE A 531 19.23 -3.70 -11.37
CA ILE A 531 19.80 -4.98 -11.83
C ILE A 531 21.05 -4.74 -12.67
N HIS A 532 21.05 -3.72 -13.54
CA HIS A 532 22.15 -3.47 -14.47
C HIS A 532 23.29 -2.62 -13.89
N MET A 533 23.02 -1.71 -12.96
CA MET A 533 24.03 -0.78 -12.45
C MET A 533 24.81 -1.29 -11.22
N ASN A 534 24.42 -2.44 -10.68
CA ASN A 534 24.79 -2.83 -9.32
C ASN A 534 25.78 -4.00 -9.31
N ASP A 535 26.59 -4.06 -8.26
CA ASP A 535 27.55 -5.13 -8.02
C ASP A 535 27.28 -5.83 -6.67
N GLU A 536 28.12 -6.82 -6.32
CA GLU A 536 28.01 -7.58 -5.06
C GLU A 536 28.44 -6.79 -3.80
N ASN A 537 29.09 -5.65 -3.97
CA ASN A 537 29.69 -4.84 -2.90
C ASN A 537 28.82 -3.65 -2.50
N PHE A 538 27.66 -3.47 -3.14
CA PHE A 538 26.73 -2.40 -2.77
C PHE A 538 26.33 -2.48 -1.28
N GLU A 539 26.46 -1.35 -0.60
CA GLU A 539 26.02 -1.14 0.77
C GLU A 539 25.13 0.12 0.84
N PHE A 540 24.00 -0.02 1.54
CA PHE A 540 23.01 1.04 1.73
C PHE A 540 23.44 2.03 2.82
#